data_AF-A0A662PL50-F1
#
_entry.id   AF-A0A662PL50-F1
#
_cell.length_a   1.000
_cell.length_b   1.000
_cell.length_c   1.000
_cell.angle_alpha   90.00
_cell.angle_beta   90.00
_cell.angle_gamma   90.00
#
_symmetry.space_group_name_H-M   'P 1'
#
loop_
_entity.id
_entity.type
_entity.pdbx_description
1 polymer ?
#
loop_
_entity_poly.entity_id
_entity_poly.type
_entity_poly.pdbx_seq_one_letter_code
_entity_poly.pdbx_strand_id
1 'polypeptide(L)'
;MSTLDKVISAVLPSVLPSEEEVREAREAEKELRKRLDKLGVEYKFVGSYARNTWLKENLEIDVFILFPEDTPREELEKRGLEIGKSVLDEYEIRYAEHPYVHGKVKGVEVDIVPCYKLTSPENIKSAVDRTPFHHEWLKDKVKGMENDIRILKKFLKANGIY
;
A
#
# COMPACT_ATOMS: atom_id res chain seq x y z
N MET A 1 -3.40 -35.84 -4.37
CA MET A 1 -3.49 -34.70 -3.44
C MET A 1 -3.17 -35.17 -2.04
N SER A 2 -2.17 -34.54 -1.43
CA SER A 2 -1.81 -34.77 -0.03
C SER A 2 -2.90 -34.25 0.92
N THR A 3 -2.86 -34.63 2.20
CA THR A 3 -3.74 -34.04 3.23
C THR A 3 -3.55 -32.53 3.33
N LEU A 4 -2.31 -32.05 3.17
CA LEU A 4 -1.98 -30.63 3.21
C LEU A 4 -2.63 -29.87 2.04
N ASP A 5 -2.57 -30.40 0.82
CA ASP A 5 -3.15 -29.75 -0.37
C ASP A 5 -4.66 -29.55 -0.20
N LYS A 6 -5.34 -30.51 0.43
CA LYS A 6 -6.77 -30.43 0.72
C LYS A 6 -7.09 -29.31 1.70
N VAL A 7 -6.30 -29.17 2.76
CA VAL A 7 -6.46 -28.10 3.76
C VAL A 7 -6.20 -26.73 3.13
N ILE A 8 -5.12 -26.59 2.36
CA ILE A 8 -4.81 -25.34 1.63
C ILE A 8 -5.96 -24.95 0.69
N SER A 9 -6.46 -25.90 -0.09
CA SER A 9 -7.57 -25.67 -1.03
C SER A 9 -8.84 -25.24 -0.31
N ALA A 10 -9.13 -25.81 0.86
CA ALA A 10 -10.30 -25.46 1.67
C ALA A 10 -10.21 -24.06 2.29
N VAL A 11 -9.00 -23.60 2.65
CA VAL A 11 -8.77 -22.28 3.26
C VAL A 11 -8.75 -21.16 2.22
N LEU A 12 -8.36 -21.45 0.97
CA LEU A 12 -8.16 -20.45 -0.07
C LEU A 12 -9.34 -19.48 -0.28
N PRO A 13 -10.62 -19.91 -0.31
CA PRO A 13 -11.75 -19.00 -0.44
C PRO A 13 -11.92 -18.01 0.72
N SER A 14 -11.38 -18.33 1.90
CA SER A 14 -11.44 -17.47 3.08
C SER A 14 -10.38 -16.36 3.11
N VAL A 15 -9.37 -16.45 2.25
CA VAL A 15 -8.25 -15.49 2.21
C VAL A 15 -8.24 -14.64 0.94
N LEU A 16 -8.86 -15.13 -0.13
CA LEU A 16 -9.00 -14.42 -1.38
C LEU A 16 -10.03 -13.28 -1.25
N PRO A 17 -9.68 -12.05 -1.67
CA PRO A 17 -10.65 -10.98 -1.84
C PRO A 17 -11.76 -11.42 -2.79
N SER A 18 -12.98 -11.03 -2.48
CA SER A 18 -14.14 -11.22 -3.37
C SER A 18 -14.00 -10.39 -4.65
N GLU A 19 -14.76 -10.75 -5.69
CA GLU A 19 -14.79 -9.97 -6.94
C GLU A 19 -15.24 -8.53 -6.70
N GLU A 20 -16.14 -8.32 -5.74
CA GLU A 20 -16.61 -7.00 -5.36
C GLU A 20 -15.50 -6.16 -4.69
N GLU A 21 -14.78 -6.71 -3.71
CA GLU A 21 -13.64 -6.01 -3.10
C GLU A 21 -12.57 -5.65 -4.14
N VAL A 22 -12.31 -6.53 -5.11
CA VAL A 22 -11.37 -6.25 -6.21
C VAL A 22 -11.89 -5.12 -7.10
N ARG A 23 -13.20 -5.08 -7.37
CA ARG A 23 -13.85 -4.02 -8.15
C ARG A 23 -13.76 -2.67 -7.43
N GLU A 24 -14.14 -2.63 -6.16
CA GLU A 24 -14.06 -1.44 -5.30
C GLU A 24 -12.63 -0.89 -5.25
N ALA A 25 -11.65 -1.77 -5.03
CA ALA A 25 -10.25 -1.38 -4.99
C ALA A 25 -9.76 -0.75 -6.31
N ARG A 26 -10.13 -1.35 -7.46
CA ARG A 26 -9.78 -0.81 -8.78
C ARG A 26 -10.45 0.53 -9.06
N GLU A 27 -11.70 0.69 -8.63
CA GLU A 27 -12.43 1.94 -8.78
C GLU A 27 -11.82 3.06 -7.92
N ALA A 28 -11.43 2.75 -6.68
CA ALA A 28 -10.72 3.67 -5.80
C ALA A 28 -9.33 4.04 -6.34
N GLU A 29 -8.54 3.07 -6.79
CA GLU A 29 -7.23 3.32 -7.43
C GLU A 29 -7.40 4.24 -8.64
N LYS A 30 -8.36 3.97 -9.53
CA LYS A 30 -8.59 4.78 -10.73
C LYS A 30 -8.91 6.23 -10.39
N GLU A 31 -9.77 6.46 -9.40
CA GLU A 31 -10.12 7.80 -8.96
C GLU A 31 -8.94 8.50 -8.27
N LEU A 32 -8.19 7.78 -7.42
CA LEU A 32 -7.01 8.32 -6.76
C LEU A 32 -5.91 8.72 -7.76
N ARG A 33 -5.61 7.87 -8.76
CA ARG A 33 -4.69 8.20 -9.85
C ARG A 33 -5.10 9.48 -10.57
N LYS A 34 -6.38 9.58 -10.95
CA LYS A 34 -6.91 10.79 -11.60
C LYS A 34 -6.74 12.05 -10.74
N ARG A 35 -6.89 11.95 -9.41
CA ARG A 35 -6.67 13.09 -8.50
C ARG A 35 -5.19 13.47 -8.42
N LEU A 36 -4.30 12.49 -8.26
CA LEU A 36 -2.85 12.70 -8.20
C LEU A 36 -2.28 13.23 -9.53
N ASP A 37 -2.71 12.67 -10.66
CA ASP A 37 -2.25 13.08 -11.99
C ASP A 37 -2.60 14.55 -12.28
N LYS A 38 -3.76 15.02 -11.81
CA LYS A 38 -4.16 16.44 -11.92
C LYS A 38 -3.25 17.39 -11.14
N LEU A 39 -2.64 16.91 -10.06
CA LEU A 39 -1.69 17.70 -9.26
C LEU A 39 -0.29 17.69 -9.87
N GLY A 40 -0.01 16.84 -10.87
CA GLY A 40 1.30 16.71 -11.49
C GLY A 40 2.39 16.20 -10.54
N VAL A 41 1.99 15.43 -9.52
CA VAL A 41 2.92 14.86 -8.54
C VAL A 41 3.43 13.50 -9.00
N GLU A 42 4.67 13.16 -8.64
CA GLU A 42 5.19 11.81 -8.85
C GLU A 42 4.80 10.93 -7.66
N TYR A 43 4.25 9.74 -7.95
CA TYR A 43 3.76 8.84 -6.92
C TYR A 43 3.94 7.38 -7.29
N LYS A 44 3.84 6.51 -6.27
CA LYS A 44 3.95 5.08 -6.44
C LYS A 44 2.98 4.32 -5.54
N PHE A 45 2.20 3.44 -6.14
CA PHE A 45 1.41 2.45 -5.41
C PHE A 45 2.35 1.35 -4.90
N VAL A 46 2.30 1.10 -3.60
CA VAL A 46 3.16 0.10 -2.93
C VAL A 46 2.31 -0.86 -2.09
N GLY A 47 2.94 -1.52 -1.12
CA GLY A 47 2.20 -2.35 -0.18
C GLY A 47 1.53 -3.58 -0.76
N SER A 48 0.61 -4.14 0.01
CA SER A 48 0.00 -5.43 -0.31
C SER A 48 -1.01 -5.33 -1.45
N TYR A 49 -1.68 -4.18 -1.56
CA TYR A 49 -2.56 -3.84 -2.68
C TYR A 49 -1.82 -3.90 -4.02
N ALA A 50 -0.74 -3.11 -4.18
CA ALA A 50 -0.01 -3.05 -5.44
C ALA A 50 0.61 -4.38 -5.88
N ARG A 51 0.83 -5.31 -4.93
CA ARG A 51 1.37 -6.65 -5.20
C ARG A 51 0.32 -7.75 -5.24
N ASN A 52 -0.96 -7.43 -5.15
CA ASN A 52 -2.04 -8.43 -5.11
C ASN A 52 -1.85 -9.49 -4.01
N THR A 53 -1.41 -9.06 -2.81
CA THR A 53 -1.16 -9.95 -1.65
C THR A 53 -1.99 -9.56 -0.42
N TRP A 54 -2.98 -8.68 -0.58
CA TRP A 54 -3.87 -8.29 0.51
C TRP A 54 -4.84 -9.43 0.87
N LEU A 55 -5.21 -9.48 2.15
CA LEU A 55 -6.20 -10.42 2.65
C LEU A 55 -7.60 -9.90 2.36
N LYS A 56 -8.55 -10.82 2.15
CA LYS A 56 -9.98 -10.54 2.24
C LYS A 56 -10.31 -9.70 3.49
N GLU A 57 -11.19 -8.72 3.33
CA GLU A 57 -11.67 -7.77 4.35
C GLU A 57 -10.59 -6.85 4.95
N ASN A 58 -9.37 -6.87 4.41
CA ASN A 58 -8.27 -5.98 4.84
C ASN A 58 -7.74 -5.17 3.65
N LEU A 59 -8.65 -4.60 2.85
CA LEU A 59 -8.27 -3.76 1.72
C LEU A 59 -7.77 -2.41 2.23
N GLU A 60 -6.54 -2.05 1.88
CA GLU A 60 -5.92 -0.76 2.13
C GLU A 60 -4.95 -0.47 0.97
N ILE A 61 -4.97 0.77 0.47
CA ILE A 61 -4.14 1.22 -0.66
C ILE A 61 -3.03 2.13 -0.14
N ASP A 62 -1.78 1.69 -0.29
CA ASP A 62 -0.61 2.49 0.06
C ASP A 62 -0.09 3.29 -1.15
N VAL A 63 -0.03 4.61 -1.04
CA VAL A 63 0.56 5.49 -2.07
C VAL A 63 1.66 6.36 -1.47
N PHE A 64 2.84 6.26 -2.08
CA PHE A 64 4.01 7.04 -1.70
C PHE A 64 4.21 8.19 -2.68
N ILE A 65 4.26 9.42 -2.18
CA ILE A 65 4.53 10.63 -2.97
C ILE A 65 6.04 10.87 -2.99
N LEU A 66 6.62 10.91 -4.19
CA LEU A 66 8.06 10.91 -4.39
C LEU A 66 8.58 12.34 -4.55
N PHE A 67 9.29 12.85 -3.54
CA PHE A 67 9.90 14.18 -3.55
C PHE A 67 11.37 14.13 -4.01
N PRO A 68 11.90 15.16 -4.68
CA PRO A 68 13.32 15.30 -4.96
C PRO A 68 14.19 15.11 -3.70
N GLU A 69 15.36 14.49 -3.85
CA GLU A 69 16.25 14.16 -2.73
C GLU A 69 16.72 15.39 -1.93
N ASP A 70 16.83 16.55 -2.58
CA ASP A 70 17.22 17.83 -2.00
C ASP A 70 16.07 18.60 -1.32
N THR A 71 14.84 18.07 -1.36
CA THR A 71 13.68 18.68 -0.68
C THR A 71 13.94 18.78 0.83
N PRO A 72 13.84 19.96 1.45
CA PRO A 72 13.93 20.10 2.90
C PRO A 72 12.87 19.24 3.60
N ARG A 73 13.23 18.60 4.73
CA ARG A 73 12.31 17.69 5.46
C ARG A 73 10.99 18.36 5.82
N GLU A 74 11.03 19.59 6.32
CA GLU A 74 9.82 20.36 6.65
C GLU A 74 8.93 20.62 5.43
N GLU A 75 9.54 20.83 4.25
CA GLU A 75 8.79 21.01 3.00
C GLU A 75 8.16 19.69 2.53
N LEU A 76 8.89 18.58 2.62
CA LEU A 76 8.38 17.23 2.31
C LEU A 76 7.16 16.90 3.18
N GLU A 77 7.27 17.12 4.49
CA GLU A 77 6.17 16.87 5.43
C GLU A 77 4.98 17.78 5.12
N LYS A 78 5.20 19.09 5.00
CA LYS A 78 4.13 20.06 4.71
C LYS A 78 3.41 19.76 3.40
N ARG A 79 4.15 19.65 2.29
CA ARG A 79 3.58 19.40 0.95
C ARG A 79 2.96 18.02 0.85
N GLY A 80 3.56 17.01 1.47
CA GLY A 80 3.01 15.67 1.56
C GLY A 80 1.63 15.65 2.22
N LEU A 81 1.49 16.36 3.34
CA LEU A 81 0.20 16.49 4.03
C LEU A 81 -0.81 17.30 3.19
N GLU A 82 -0.40 18.38 2.54
CA GLU A 82 -1.27 19.16 1.64
C GLU A 82 -1.81 18.29 0.49
N ILE A 83 -0.94 17.49 -0.15
CA ILE A 83 -1.34 16.56 -1.22
C ILE A 83 -2.34 15.54 -0.68
N GLY A 84 -2.02 14.84 0.41
CA GLY A 84 -2.91 13.82 0.98
C GLY A 84 -4.30 14.36 1.33
N LYS A 85 -4.37 15.53 1.97
CA LYS A 85 -5.64 16.20 2.30
C LYS A 85 -6.48 16.56 1.07
N SER A 86 -5.83 16.82 -0.07
CA SER A 86 -6.52 17.25 -1.29
C SER A 86 -7.05 16.10 -2.15
N VAL A 87 -6.50 14.88 -1.98
CA VAL A 87 -6.85 13.72 -2.81
C VAL A 87 -7.76 12.70 -2.14
N LEU A 88 -7.96 12.80 -0.82
CA LEU A 88 -8.83 11.91 -0.04
C LEU A 88 -10.22 12.54 0.18
N ASP A 89 -11.26 11.71 0.22
CA ASP A 89 -12.65 12.13 0.46
C ASP A 89 -12.87 12.54 1.92
N GLU A 90 -12.27 11.77 2.83
CA GLU A 90 -12.14 12.04 4.26
C GLU A 90 -10.71 11.74 4.66
N TYR A 91 -10.19 12.44 5.67
CA TYR A 91 -8.80 12.26 6.10
C TYR A 91 -8.60 12.48 7.59
N GLU A 92 -7.54 11.85 8.10
CA GLU A 92 -6.91 12.15 9.37
C GLU A 92 -5.39 12.15 9.22
N ILE A 93 -4.70 12.92 10.06
CA ILE A 93 -3.24 12.94 10.10
C ILE A 93 -2.80 11.87 11.09
N ARG A 94 -2.04 10.90 10.61
CA ARG A 94 -1.40 9.88 11.43
C ARG A 94 0.11 10.11 11.50
N TYR A 95 0.73 9.51 12.50
CA TYR A 95 2.15 9.65 12.79
C TYR A 95 2.83 8.29 12.80
N ALA A 96 3.93 8.18 12.07
CA ALA A 96 4.90 7.09 12.18
C ALA A 96 6.27 7.72 12.51
N GLU A 97 7.24 7.64 11.59
CA GLU A 97 8.49 8.42 11.74
C GLU A 97 8.30 9.91 11.45
N HIS A 98 7.44 10.23 10.49
CA HIS A 98 6.95 11.57 10.21
C HIS A 98 5.46 11.49 9.87
N PRO A 99 4.73 12.61 9.86
CA PRO A 99 3.30 12.57 9.62
C PRO A 99 2.97 12.13 8.19
N TYR A 100 1.83 11.45 8.05
CA TYR A 100 1.23 11.04 6.78
C TYR A 100 -0.28 11.22 6.85
N VAL A 101 -0.97 11.13 5.71
CA VAL A 101 -2.42 11.29 5.65
C VAL A 101 -3.06 9.93 5.41
N HIS A 102 -3.91 9.52 6.33
CA HIS A 102 -4.77 8.35 6.19
C HIS A 102 -6.19 8.82 5.89
N GLY A 103 -6.96 8.05 5.13
CA GLY A 103 -8.35 8.37 4.87
C GLY A 103 -8.96 7.47 3.82
N LYS A 104 -10.01 7.95 3.13
CA LYS A 104 -10.72 7.13 2.14
C LYS A 104 -10.80 7.74 0.75
N VAL A 105 -10.86 6.87 -0.24
CA VAL A 105 -11.28 7.20 -1.61
C VAL A 105 -12.33 6.20 -2.04
N LYS A 106 -13.54 6.69 -2.37
CA LYS A 106 -14.68 5.84 -2.73
C LYS A 106 -14.97 4.74 -1.68
N GLY A 107 -14.78 5.04 -0.40
CA GLY A 107 -15.01 4.12 0.71
C GLY A 107 -13.87 3.12 0.99
N VAL A 108 -12.79 3.13 0.20
CA VAL A 108 -11.60 2.30 0.42
C VAL A 108 -10.56 3.07 1.22
N GLU A 109 -9.95 2.43 2.23
CA GLU A 109 -8.86 3.00 3.03
C GLU A 109 -7.60 3.24 2.18
N VAL A 110 -6.98 4.40 2.36
CA VAL A 110 -5.82 4.87 1.61
C VAL A 110 -4.85 5.59 2.55
N ASP A 111 -3.57 5.23 2.43
CA ASP A 111 -2.46 5.96 3.04
C ASP A 111 -1.68 6.76 1.98
N ILE A 112 -1.52 8.06 2.21
CA ILE A 112 -0.68 8.96 1.41
C ILE A 112 0.55 9.33 2.22
N VAL A 113 1.70 8.75 1.86
CA VAL A 113 2.96 8.89 2.59
C VAL A 113 3.98 9.67 1.75
N PRO A 114 4.48 10.82 2.19
CA PRO A 114 5.56 11.51 1.48
C PRO A 114 6.90 10.80 1.75
N CYS A 115 7.75 10.64 0.72
CA CYS A 115 9.10 10.12 0.90
C CYS A 115 10.06 10.70 -0.15
N TYR A 116 11.34 10.44 0.02
CA TYR A 116 12.35 10.85 -0.95
C TYR A 116 12.41 9.89 -2.14
N LYS A 117 12.56 10.48 -3.33
CA LYS A 117 12.91 9.78 -4.57
C LYS A 117 14.41 9.54 -4.61
N LEU A 118 14.81 8.37 -4.13
CA LEU A 118 16.22 7.97 -4.05
C LEU A 118 16.58 7.01 -5.19
N THR A 119 17.82 7.11 -5.67
CA THR A 119 18.36 6.21 -6.70
C THR A 119 19.00 4.95 -6.14
N SER A 120 19.42 4.98 -4.86
CA SER A 120 20.03 3.87 -4.15
C SER A 120 19.44 3.72 -2.73
N PRO A 121 19.23 2.48 -2.23
CA PRO A 121 18.88 2.23 -0.83
C PRO A 121 19.93 2.73 0.16
N GLU A 122 21.17 2.95 -0.27
CA GLU A 122 22.25 3.48 0.58
C GLU A 122 21.99 4.95 1.00
N ASN A 123 21.14 5.67 0.26
CA ASN A 123 20.84 7.09 0.48
C ASN A 123 19.61 7.31 1.38
N ILE A 124 19.07 6.26 1.99
CA ILE A 124 17.86 6.34 2.82
C ILE A 124 18.04 7.36 3.95
N LYS A 125 17.07 8.28 4.10
CA LYS A 125 17.08 9.36 5.11
C LYS A 125 16.08 9.09 6.24
N SER A 126 15.06 8.32 5.96
CA SER A 126 13.99 7.90 6.88
C SER A 126 13.55 6.46 6.57
N ALA A 127 12.96 5.77 7.55
CA ALA A 127 12.46 4.42 7.38
C ALA A 127 11.44 4.29 6.25
N VAL A 128 10.63 5.33 5.99
CA VAL A 128 9.64 5.29 4.90
C VAL A 128 10.29 5.30 3.51
N ASP A 129 11.49 5.88 3.36
CA ASP A 129 12.23 5.89 2.08
C ASP A 129 12.64 4.48 1.63
N ARG A 130 12.67 3.53 2.56
CA ARG A 130 12.93 2.11 2.27
C ARG A 130 11.76 1.45 1.53
N THR A 131 10.53 1.91 1.75
CA THR A 131 9.32 1.22 1.28
C THR A 131 9.21 1.16 -0.26
N PRO A 132 9.53 2.22 -1.03
CA PRO A 132 9.63 2.13 -2.48
C PRO A 132 10.60 1.04 -2.95
N PHE A 133 11.76 0.88 -2.28
CA PHE A 133 12.72 -0.18 -2.60
C PHE A 133 12.23 -1.56 -2.21
N HIS A 134 11.54 -1.71 -1.07
CA HIS A 134 10.87 -2.99 -0.72
C HIS A 134 9.89 -3.42 -1.80
N HIS A 135 9.08 -2.47 -2.30
CA HIS A 135 8.16 -2.77 -3.37
C HIS A 135 8.91 -3.22 -4.63
N GLU A 136 9.94 -2.49 -5.07
CA GLU A 136 10.74 -2.87 -6.24
C GLU A 136 11.39 -4.23 -6.11
N TRP A 137 11.91 -4.57 -4.93
CA TRP A 137 12.55 -5.85 -4.70
C TRP A 137 11.55 -7.01 -4.71
N LEU A 138 10.34 -6.80 -4.18
CA LEU A 138 9.32 -7.84 -4.05
C LEU A 138 8.47 -8.04 -5.31
N LYS A 139 8.14 -6.97 -6.05
CA LYS A 139 7.04 -6.97 -7.05
C LYS A 139 7.11 -8.10 -8.07
N ASP A 140 8.31 -8.53 -8.46
CA ASP A 140 8.51 -9.63 -9.42
C ASP A 140 8.79 -10.97 -8.73
N LYS A 141 9.37 -10.96 -7.53
CA LYS A 141 9.72 -12.17 -6.78
C LYS A 141 8.50 -12.86 -6.18
N VAL A 142 7.43 -12.13 -5.91
CA VAL A 142 6.20 -12.67 -5.30
C VAL A 142 5.15 -13.10 -6.33
N LYS A 143 5.40 -12.89 -7.62
CA LYS A 143 4.48 -13.28 -8.69
C LYS A 143 4.26 -14.79 -8.69
N GLY A 144 3.00 -15.20 -8.67
CA GLY A 144 2.60 -16.61 -8.57
C GLY A 144 2.61 -17.17 -7.14
N MET A 145 3.07 -16.41 -6.15
CA MET A 145 3.11 -16.79 -4.73
C MET A 145 2.08 -16.02 -3.89
N GLU A 146 1.16 -15.29 -4.53
CA GLU A 146 0.25 -14.37 -3.84
C GLU A 146 -0.66 -15.10 -2.86
N ASN A 147 -1.11 -16.30 -3.23
CA ASN A 147 -1.97 -17.14 -2.41
C ASN A 147 -1.23 -17.74 -1.22
N ASP A 148 0.03 -18.14 -1.40
CA ASP A 148 0.87 -18.63 -0.30
C ASP A 148 1.07 -17.53 0.75
N ILE A 149 1.33 -16.30 0.29
CA ILE A 149 1.45 -15.12 1.15
C ILE A 149 0.13 -14.88 1.90
N ARG A 150 -1.03 -14.94 1.23
CA ARG A 150 -2.34 -14.79 1.88
C ARG A 150 -2.60 -15.88 2.91
N ILE A 151 -2.29 -17.13 2.61
CA ILE A 151 -2.46 -18.25 3.54
C ILE A 151 -1.60 -18.04 4.78
N LEU A 152 -0.33 -17.66 4.60
CA LEU A 152 0.56 -17.35 5.73
C LEU A 152 -0.01 -16.20 6.58
N LYS A 153 -0.41 -15.09 5.95
CA LYS A 153 -1.03 -13.97 6.67
C LYS A 153 -2.28 -14.40 7.44
N LYS A 154 -3.16 -15.19 6.82
CA LYS A 154 -4.39 -15.69 7.48
C LYS A 154 -4.06 -16.59 8.65
N PHE A 155 -3.09 -17.49 8.48
CA PHE A 155 -2.64 -18.38 9.54
C PHE A 155 -2.14 -17.58 10.74
N LEU A 156 -1.26 -16.60 10.53
CA LEU A 156 -0.78 -15.72 11.59
C LEU A 156 -1.93 -14.91 12.24
N LYS A 157 -2.83 -14.33 11.43
CA LYS A 157 -3.95 -13.51 11.92
C LYS A 157 -4.94 -14.34 12.75
N ALA A 158 -5.22 -15.57 12.33
CA ALA A 158 -6.08 -16.50 13.08
C ALA A 158 -5.50 -16.90 14.44
N ASN A 159 -4.18 -16.81 14.60
CA ASN A 159 -3.47 -17.09 15.86
C ASN A 159 -3.15 -15.81 16.65
N GLY A 160 -3.58 -14.62 16.19
CA GLY A 160 -3.34 -13.35 16.88
C GLY A 160 -1.88 -12.88 16.87
N ILE A 161 -1.09 -13.31 15.89
CA ILE A 161 0.35 -13.02 15.78
C ILE A 161 0.73 -12.43 14.41
N TYR A 162 -0.22 -11.78 13.75
CA TYR A 162 0.00 -11.08 12.49
C TYR A 162 0.24 -9.59 12.72
#